data_AF-A0A535JVW3-F1
#
_entry.id   AF-A0A535JVW3-F1
#
_cell.length_a   1.000
_cell.length_b   1.000
_cell.length_c   1.000
_cell.angle_alpha   90.00
_cell.angle_beta   90.00
_cell.angle_gamma   90.00
#
_symmetry.space_group_name_H-M   'P 1'
#
loop_
_entity.id
_entity.type
_entity.pdbx_description
1 polymer ?
#
loop_
_entity_poly.entity_id
_entity_poly.type
_entity_poly.pdbx_seq_one_letter_code
_entity_poly.pdbx_strand_id
1 'polypeptide(L)'
;MKIWLFAAFLILWGNLLHPLLGASAVLPGGSWQFVVAGAALVAFSLVGARALRLDGSALGLRRDGALRGVAVGAIAGAVIAAAGVAVMRLVAPAVIGQPVVYEPLSRVSVSDLTPHIAFFLPFGAVIPEEVAFRGTLLGGLLARYGVRFAVMASAATFALWHGTVAIFTVANTSLPVVLIIPAILGALVILFAGGAIMAWLRVATGTLLASIAAHWAFNAIILIGLRYPRID
;
A
#
# COMPACT_ATOMS: atom_id res chain seq x y z
N MET A 1 -6.80 -18.26 -16.63
CA MET A 1 -5.77 -17.49 -17.36
C MET A 1 -5.87 -15.98 -17.16
N LYS A 2 -6.95 -15.30 -17.60
CA LYS A 2 -7.03 -13.82 -17.60
C LYS A 2 -6.70 -13.11 -16.27
N ILE A 3 -7.08 -13.68 -15.12
CA ILE A 3 -6.82 -13.06 -13.79
C ILE A 3 -5.34 -13.11 -13.42
N TRP A 4 -4.64 -14.18 -13.81
CA TRP A 4 -3.21 -14.33 -13.55
C TRP A 4 -2.36 -13.46 -14.49
N LEU A 5 -2.83 -13.19 -15.71
CA LEU A 5 -2.23 -12.17 -16.57
C LEU A 5 -2.36 -10.78 -15.96
N PHE A 6 -3.52 -10.46 -15.36
CA PHE A 6 -3.69 -9.22 -14.61
C PHE A 6 -2.75 -9.16 -13.40
N ALA A 7 -2.66 -10.23 -12.61
CA ALA A 7 -1.70 -10.31 -11.49
C ALA A 7 -0.24 -10.12 -11.93
N ALA A 8 0.18 -10.75 -13.03
CA ALA A 8 1.51 -10.57 -13.60
C ALA A 8 1.75 -9.12 -14.05
N PHE A 9 0.76 -8.50 -14.71
CA PHE A 9 0.80 -7.07 -15.05
C PHE A 9 0.99 -6.21 -13.81
N LEU A 10 0.24 -6.47 -12.73
CA LEU A 10 0.36 -5.72 -11.49
C LEU A 10 1.78 -5.83 -10.90
N ILE A 11 2.34 -7.04 -10.85
CA ILE A 11 3.72 -7.25 -10.37
C ILE A 11 4.72 -6.46 -11.22
N LEU A 12 4.61 -6.54 -12.55
CA LEU A 12 5.49 -5.78 -13.45
C LEU A 12 5.32 -4.27 -13.27
N TRP A 13 4.08 -3.79 -13.19
CA TRP A 13 3.75 -2.39 -12.97
C TRP A 13 4.43 -1.85 -11.71
N GLY A 14 4.23 -2.51 -10.56
CA GLY A 14 4.79 -2.07 -9.29
C GLY A 14 6.32 -2.00 -9.27
N ASN A 15 6.98 -2.99 -9.86
CA ASN A 15 8.44 -3.06 -9.87
C ASN A 15 9.08 -2.13 -10.92
N LEU A 16 8.36 -1.75 -11.99
CA LEU A 16 8.85 -0.80 -13.00
C LEU A 16 8.59 0.65 -12.63
N LEU A 17 7.58 0.93 -11.80
CA LEU A 17 7.16 2.30 -11.52
C LEU A 17 8.21 3.08 -10.72
N HIS A 18 8.88 2.46 -9.75
CA HIS A 18 9.93 3.14 -8.98
C HIS A 18 11.19 3.45 -9.80
N PRO A 19 11.77 2.53 -10.60
CA PRO A 19 12.88 2.87 -11.49
C PRO A 19 12.56 3.96 -12.51
N LEU A 20 11.31 4.03 -12.99
CA LEU A 20 10.90 4.99 -14.03
C LEU A 20 10.54 6.36 -13.45
N LEU A 21 9.82 6.40 -12.33
CA LEU A 21 9.21 7.62 -11.80
C LEU A 21 9.70 7.97 -10.39
N GLY A 22 10.47 7.11 -9.72
CA GLY A 22 10.87 7.29 -8.32
C GLY A 22 11.65 8.58 -8.08
N ALA A 23 12.48 9.01 -9.02
CA ALA A 23 13.21 10.28 -8.94
C ALA A 23 12.30 11.52 -8.99
N SER A 24 11.04 11.39 -9.42
CA SER A 24 10.09 12.50 -9.48
C SER A 24 9.44 12.86 -8.15
N ALA A 25 9.59 12.03 -7.12
CA ALA A 25 8.91 12.22 -5.84
C ALA A 25 9.81 11.84 -4.65
N VAL A 26 9.85 12.69 -3.62
CA VAL A 26 10.52 12.38 -2.35
C VAL A 26 9.67 11.42 -1.51
N LEU A 27 8.35 11.63 -1.53
CA LEU A 27 7.38 10.82 -0.81
C LEU A 27 6.69 9.82 -1.77
N PRO A 28 6.28 8.63 -1.29
CA PRO A 28 5.61 7.63 -2.13
C PRO A 28 4.34 8.20 -2.80
N GLY A 29 4.26 8.17 -4.13
CA GLY A 29 3.11 8.75 -4.84
C GLY A 29 3.12 10.28 -4.94
N GLY A 30 4.18 10.94 -4.48
CA GLY A 30 4.24 12.37 -4.20
C GLY A 30 4.42 13.32 -5.39
N SER A 31 4.10 12.93 -6.62
CA SER A 31 4.26 13.78 -7.80
C SER A 31 3.10 13.63 -8.79
N TRP A 32 2.99 14.58 -9.73
CA TRP A 32 1.99 14.50 -10.80
C TRP A 32 2.19 13.29 -11.71
N GLN A 33 3.43 12.84 -11.91
CA GLN A 33 3.74 11.63 -12.67
C GLN A 33 3.13 10.40 -12.00
N PHE A 34 3.19 10.31 -10.66
CA PHE A 34 2.52 9.26 -9.90
C PHE A 34 0.99 9.38 -9.97
N VAL A 35 0.43 10.59 -9.96
CA VAL A 35 -1.02 10.79 -10.15
C VAL A 35 -1.48 10.30 -11.53
N VAL A 36 -0.73 10.62 -12.59
CA VAL A 36 -1.01 10.14 -13.95
C VAL A 36 -0.88 8.62 -14.05
N ALA A 37 0.19 8.05 -13.48
CA ALA A 37 0.38 6.60 -13.42
C ALA A 37 -0.76 5.93 -12.62
N GLY A 38 -1.16 6.51 -11.49
CA GLY A 38 -2.29 6.06 -10.69
C GLY A 38 -3.60 6.05 -11.49
N ALA A 39 -3.90 7.12 -12.22
CA ALA A 39 -5.06 7.18 -13.10
C ALA A 39 -5.01 6.10 -14.21
N ALA A 40 -3.83 5.87 -14.80
CA ALA A 40 -3.62 4.81 -15.78
C ALA A 40 -3.84 3.41 -15.18
N LEU A 41 -3.37 3.17 -13.95
CA LEU A 41 -3.60 1.92 -13.22
C LEU A 41 -5.08 1.71 -12.93
N VAL A 42 -5.81 2.75 -12.52
CA VAL A 42 -7.28 2.69 -12.34
C VAL A 42 -7.95 2.32 -13.67
N ALA A 43 -7.61 3.00 -14.75
CA ALA A 43 -8.19 2.73 -16.07
C ALA A 43 -7.93 1.28 -16.52
N PHE A 44 -6.69 0.81 -16.40
CA PHE A 44 -6.31 -0.57 -16.75
C PHE A 44 -7.03 -1.59 -15.86
N SER A 45 -7.18 -1.30 -14.57
CA SER A 45 -7.93 -2.13 -13.62
C SER A 45 -9.41 -2.24 -14.01
N LEU A 46 -10.05 -1.14 -14.39
CA LEU A 46 -11.45 -1.15 -14.83
C LEU A 46 -11.64 -1.89 -16.18
N VAL A 47 -10.67 -1.78 -17.09
CA VAL A 47 -10.64 -2.59 -18.33
C VAL A 47 -10.49 -4.07 -17.99
N GLY A 48 -9.58 -4.42 -17.08
CA GLY A 48 -9.40 -5.78 -16.57
C GLY A 48 -10.66 -6.34 -15.93
N ALA A 49 -11.34 -5.55 -15.10
CA ALA A 49 -12.61 -5.90 -14.47
C ALA A 49 -13.68 -6.21 -15.52
N ARG A 50 -13.81 -5.39 -16.57
CA ARG A 50 -14.74 -5.66 -17.69
C ARG A 50 -14.36 -6.94 -18.45
N ALA A 51 -13.08 -7.16 -18.74
CA ALA A 51 -12.61 -8.38 -19.41
C ALA A 51 -12.86 -9.66 -18.59
N LEU A 52 -12.98 -9.51 -17.27
CA LEU A 52 -13.33 -10.56 -16.31
C LEU A 52 -14.84 -10.66 -16.04
N ARG A 53 -15.67 -9.76 -16.62
CA ARG A 53 -17.12 -9.64 -16.40
C ARG A 53 -17.50 -9.38 -14.93
N LEU A 54 -16.68 -8.59 -14.23
CA LEU A 54 -16.97 -8.15 -12.87
C LEU A 54 -17.95 -6.97 -12.87
N ASP A 55 -18.90 -7.01 -11.95
CA ASP A 55 -19.82 -5.90 -11.69
C ASP A 55 -19.33 -5.01 -10.54
N GLY A 56 -20.08 -3.95 -10.23
CA GLY A 56 -19.74 -3.04 -9.14
C GLY A 56 -19.72 -3.73 -7.76
N SER A 57 -20.49 -4.80 -7.56
CA SER A 57 -20.53 -5.54 -6.29
C SER A 57 -19.23 -6.34 -6.11
N ALA A 58 -18.76 -7.02 -7.16
CA ALA A 58 -17.49 -7.72 -7.18
C ALA A 58 -16.32 -6.75 -6.89
N LEU A 59 -16.35 -5.55 -7.46
CA LEU A 59 -15.35 -4.50 -7.20
C LEU A 59 -15.47 -3.87 -5.80
N GLY A 60 -16.61 -4.01 -5.13
CA GLY A 60 -16.83 -3.43 -3.78
C GLY A 60 -17.32 -2.01 -3.79
N LEU A 61 -17.97 -1.59 -4.86
CA LEU A 61 -18.54 -0.27 -5.04
C LEU A 61 -19.96 -0.16 -4.43
N ARG A 62 -20.32 -1.08 -3.53
CA ARG A 62 -21.60 -1.05 -2.82
C ARG A 62 -21.66 0.16 -1.89
N ARG A 63 -22.82 0.82 -1.86
CA ARG A 63 -23.10 1.95 -0.96
C ARG A 63 -23.54 1.49 0.43
N ASP A 64 -24.18 0.33 0.52
CA ASP A 64 -24.66 -0.23 1.79
C ASP A 64 -23.48 -0.45 2.74
N GLY A 65 -23.58 0.11 3.94
CA GLY A 65 -22.52 -0.02 4.95
C GLY A 65 -21.23 0.73 4.62
N ALA A 66 -21.18 1.56 3.58
CA ALA A 66 -19.98 2.32 3.17
C ALA A 66 -19.38 3.15 4.32
N LEU A 67 -20.19 3.90 5.05
CA LEU A 67 -19.74 4.73 6.18
C LEU A 67 -19.14 3.87 7.31
N ARG A 68 -19.81 2.75 7.64
CA ARG A 68 -19.29 1.79 8.62
C ARG A 68 -17.97 1.18 8.14
N GLY A 69 -17.88 0.83 6.86
CA GLY A 69 -16.66 0.33 6.23
C GLY A 69 -15.51 1.33 6.35
N VAL A 70 -15.74 2.61 6.04
CA VAL A 70 -14.76 3.69 6.22
C VAL A 70 -14.30 3.77 7.67
N ALA A 71 -15.22 3.80 8.64
CA ALA A 71 -14.87 3.88 10.06
C ALA A 71 -14.03 2.67 10.52
N VAL A 72 -14.47 1.45 10.21
CA VAL A 72 -13.75 0.21 10.54
C VAL A 72 -12.37 0.20 9.89
N GLY A 73 -12.30 0.59 8.61
CA GLY A 73 -11.06 0.64 7.87
C GLY A 73 -10.07 1.66 8.44
N ALA A 74 -10.51 2.90 8.63
CA ALA A 74 -9.69 3.97 9.20
C ALA A 74 -9.15 3.58 10.59
N ILE A 75 -10.00 3.03 11.47
CA ILE A 75 -9.57 2.58 12.80
C ILE A 75 -8.55 1.45 12.70
N ALA A 76 -8.82 0.42 11.88
CA ALA A 76 -7.91 -0.70 11.72
C ALA A 76 -6.55 -0.25 11.16
N GLY A 77 -6.55 0.56 10.10
CA GLY A 77 -5.33 1.13 9.52
C GLY A 77 -4.56 1.98 10.52
N ALA A 78 -5.28 2.82 11.28
CA ALA A 78 -4.67 3.68 12.29
C ALA A 78 -4.02 2.90 13.45
N VAL A 79 -4.71 1.90 13.99
CA VAL A 79 -4.19 1.05 15.07
C VAL A 79 -2.95 0.30 14.63
N ILE A 80 -2.97 -0.32 13.43
CA ILE A 80 -1.83 -1.06 12.91
C ILE A 80 -0.65 -0.12 12.64
N ALA A 81 -0.89 1.06 12.06
CA ALA A 81 0.16 2.05 11.84
C ALA A 81 0.75 2.58 13.14
N ALA A 82 -0.09 2.93 14.13
CA ALA A 82 0.38 3.40 15.43
C ALA A 82 1.24 2.34 16.13
N ALA A 83 0.84 1.07 16.08
CA ALA A 83 1.64 -0.04 16.57
C ALA A 83 2.97 -0.16 15.81
N GLY A 84 2.96 -0.05 14.48
CA GLY A 84 4.17 -0.04 13.65
C GLY A 84 5.12 1.11 13.99
N VAL A 85 4.60 2.32 14.17
CA VAL A 85 5.36 3.49 14.63
C VAL A 85 5.96 3.22 16.00
N ALA A 86 5.18 2.70 16.96
CA ALA A 86 5.67 2.39 18.30
C ALA A 86 6.80 1.34 18.27
N VAL A 87 6.66 0.28 17.46
CA VAL A 87 7.73 -0.71 17.27
C VAL A 87 8.99 -0.05 16.70
N MET A 88 8.87 0.77 15.67
CA MET A 88 10.03 1.41 15.02
C MET A 88 10.70 2.48 15.90
N ARG A 89 9.95 3.12 16.80
CA ARG A 89 10.46 4.19 17.69
C ARG A 89 10.98 3.68 19.02
N LEU A 90 10.38 2.62 19.57
CA LEU A 90 10.63 2.18 20.94
C LEU A 90 11.36 0.83 21.00
N VAL A 91 11.01 -0.10 20.10
CA VAL A 91 11.54 -1.48 20.14
C VAL A 91 12.77 -1.62 19.25
N ALA A 92 12.68 -1.18 18.00
CA ALA A 92 13.77 -1.33 17.03
C ALA A 92 15.09 -0.68 17.50
N PRO A 93 15.11 0.55 18.07
CA PRO A 93 16.36 1.15 18.53
C PRO A 93 16.98 0.42 19.72
N ALA A 94 16.16 -0.17 20.60
CA ALA A 94 16.65 -0.97 21.74
C ALA A 94 17.32 -2.28 21.29
N VAL A 95 16.88 -2.85 20.17
CA VAL A 95 17.43 -4.09 19.60
C VAL A 95 18.65 -3.82 18.70
N ILE A 96 18.61 -2.75 17.91
CA ILE A 96 19.62 -2.44 16.88
C ILE A 96 20.73 -1.53 17.44
N GLY A 97 20.48 -0.83 18.55
CA GLY A 97 21.40 0.11 19.18
C GLY A 97 21.37 1.52 18.58
N GLN A 98 20.49 1.77 17.60
CA GLN A 98 20.32 3.10 16.99
C GLN A 98 18.92 3.32 16.40
N PRO A 99 18.48 4.58 16.27
CA PRO A 99 17.26 4.94 15.56
C PRO A 99 17.20 4.38 14.13
N VAL A 100 16.05 3.84 13.72
CA VAL A 100 15.76 3.53 12.31
C VAL A 100 15.18 4.79 11.67
N VAL A 101 15.95 5.39 10.76
CA VAL A 101 15.62 6.63 10.05
C VAL A 101 15.53 6.30 8.58
N TYR A 102 14.42 6.65 7.94
CA TYR A 102 14.31 6.62 6.49
C TYR A 102 14.71 7.99 5.94
N GLU A 103 15.81 8.03 5.20
CA GLU A 103 16.47 9.29 4.84
C GLU A 103 15.57 10.24 4.02
N PRO A 104 14.88 9.79 2.95
CA PRO A 104 13.99 10.69 2.19
C PRO A 104 12.96 11.43 3.06
N LEU A 105 12.44 10.79 4.12
CA LEU A 105 11.47 11.41 5.02
C LEU A 105 12.10 12.43 6.00
N SER A 106 13.41 12.33 6.29
CA SER A 106 14.14 13.32 7.11
C SER A 106 14.19 14.70 6.43
N ARG A 107 14.14 14.70 5.09
CA ARG A 107 14.21 15.91 4.26
C ARG A 107 12.85 16.57 4.04
N VAL A 108 11.76 16.02 4.55
CA VAL A 108 10.41 16.53 4.29
C VAL A 108 9.97 17.46 5.41
N SER A 109 9.48 18.66 5.08
CA SER A 109 8.91 19.57 6.08
C SER A 109 7.48 19.15 6.46
N VAL A 110 6.99 19.63 7.61
CA VAL A 110 5.58 19.36 8.00
C VAL A 110 4.62 19.96 6.97
N SER A 111 4.94 21.13 6.43
CA SER A 111 4.15 21.77 5.37
C SER A 111 4.13 21.00 4.06
N ASP A 112 5.12 20.16 3.78
CA ASP A 112 5.12 19.28 2.59
C ASP A 112 4.25 18.04 2.80
N LEU A 113 4.13 17.56 4.05
CA LEU A 113 3.33 16.38 4.38
C LEU A 113 1.82 16.61 4.20
N THR A 114 1.30 17.78 4.58
CA THR A 114 -0.14 18.06 4.48
C THR A 114 -0.68 17.94 3.04
N PRO A 115 -0.15 18.66 2.03
CA PRO A 115 -0.63 18.53 0.65
C PRO A 115 -0.36 17.13 0.09
N HIS A 116 0.74 16.48 0.52
CA HIS A 116 1.00 15.10 0.14
C HIS A 116 -0.08 14.14 0.63
N ILE A 117 -0.34 14.12 1.93
CA ILE A 117 -1.32 13.22 2.57
C ILE A 117 -2.74 13.51 2.08
N ALA A 118 -3.07 14.78 1.85
CA ALA A 118 -4.40 15.20 1.42
C ALA A 118 -4.69 14.95 -0.07
N PHE A 119 -3.67 15.00 -0.93
CA PHE A 119 -3.86 14.96 -2.38
C PHE A 119 -3.02 13.87 -3.07
N PHE A 120 -1.69 14.00 -3.04
CA PHE A 120 -0.82 13.12 -3.82
C PHE A 120 -0.91 11.66 -3.38
N LEU A 121 -1.00 11.41 -2.07
CA LEU A 121 -1.12 10.06 -1.52
C LEU A 121 -2.44 9.37 -1.94
N PRO A 122 -3.63 9.99 -1.76
CA PRO A 122 -4.89 9.43 -2.26
C PRO A 122 -4.87 9.08 -3.75
N PHE A 123 -4.41 10.01 -4.60
CA PHE A 123 -4.55 9.91 -6.06
C PHE A 123 -3.38 9.22 -6.76
N GLY A 124 -2.18 9.30 -6.19
CA GLY A 124 -0.97 8.68 -6.72
C GLY A 124 -0.78 7.22 -6.29
N ALA A 125 -1.35 6.82 -5.15
CA ALA A 125 -1.14 5.49 -4.58
C ALA A 125 -2.43 4.83 -4.06
N VAL A 126 -3.08 5.42 -3.05
CA VAL A 126 -4.11 4.71 -2.27
C VAL A 126 -5.30 4.25 -3.13
N ILE A 127 -5.98 5.17 -3.82
CA ILE A 127 -7.14 4.81 -4.64
C ILE A 127 -6.72 3.88 -5.80
N PRO A 128 -5.67 4.20 -6.58
CA PRO A 128 -5.21 3.32 -7.65
C PRO A 128 -4.90 1.89 -7.20
N GLU A 129 -4.14 1.73 -6.13
CA GLU A 129 -3.74 0.43 -5.62
C GLU A 129 -4.94 -0.35 -5.08
N GLU A 130 -5.84 0.28 -4.32
CA GLU A 130 -7.01 -0.42 -3.80
C GLU A 130 -7.96 -0.85 -4.93
N VAL A 131 -8.17 -0.04 -5.96
CA VAL A 131 -8.96 -0.42 -7.14
C VAL A 131 -8.31 -1.61 -7.88
N ALA A 132 -6.98 -1.62 -8.01
CA ALA A 132 -6.26 -2.69 -8.67
C ALA A 132 -6.31 -4.00 -7.87
N PHE A 133 -5.94 -3.95 -6.59
CA PHE A 133 -5.77 -5.13 -5.75
C PHE A 133 -7.09 -5.61 -5.12
N ARG A 134 -7.82 -4.73 -4.43
CA ARG A 134 -9.00 -5.11 -3.64
C ARG A 134 -10.28 -5.05 -4.48
N GLY A 135 -10.31 -4.19 -5.48
CA GLY A 135 -11.35 -4.17 -6.50
C GLY A 135 -11.18 -5.30 -7.51
N THR A 136 -10.19 -5.17 -8.39
CA THR A 136 -10.10 -5.97 -9.62
C THR A 136 -9.48 -7.35 -9.40
N LEU A 137 -8.29 -7.42 -8.80
CA LEU A 137 -7.58 -8.69 -8.59
C LEU A 137 -8.36 -9.58 -7.61
N LEU A 138 -8.66 -9.08 -6.41
CA LEU A 138 -9.38 -9.83 -5.39
C LEU A 138 -10.80 -10.19 -5.86
N GLY A 139 -11.55 -9.25 -6.46
CA GLY A 139 -12.87 -9.54 -7.02
C GLY A 139 -12.84 -10.63 -8.10
N GLY A 140 -11.85 -10.58 -8.99
CA GLY A 140 -11.66 -11.59 -10.02
C GLY A 140 -11.23 -12.96 -9.50
N LEU A 141 -10.46 -13.00 -8.40
CA LEU A 141 -10.09 -14.23 -7.71
C LEU A 141 -11.29 -14.82 -6.95
N LEU A 142 -12.07 -13.99 -6.23
CA LEU A 142 -13.28 -14.41 -5.50
C LEU A 142 -14.35 -14.97 -6.44
N ALA A 143 -14.46 -14.45 -7.66
CA ALA A 143 -15.40 -14.95 -8.66
C ALA A 143 -15.06 -16.36 -9.18
N ARG A 144 -13.87 -16.89 -8.87
CA ARG A 144 -13.35 -18.16 -9.43
C ARG A 144 -12.87 -19.15 -8.37
N TYR A 145 -12.52 -18.66 -7.20
CA TYR A 145 -11.85 -19.42 -6.15
C TYR A 145 -12.47 -19.12 -4.79
N GLY A 146 -12.22 -19.98 -3.81
CA GLY A 146 -12.65 -19.74 -2.42
C GLY A 146 -11.95 -18.55 -1.78
N VAL A 147 -12.60 -17.94 -0.78
CA VAL A 147 -12.13 -16.74 -0.07
C VAL A 147 -10.69 -16.85 0.40
N ARG A 148 -10.31 -17.97 1.02
CA ARG A 148 -8.94 -18.19 1.53
C ARG A 148 -7.89 -18.07 0.43
N PHE A 149 -8.13 -18.74 -0.69
CA PHE A 149 -7.20 -18.70 -1.83
C PHE A 149 -7.16 -17.30 -2.45
N ALA A 150 -8.31 -16.65 -2.63
CA ALA A 150 -8.38 -15.32 -3.22
C ALA A 150 -7.61 -14.28 -2.37
N VAL A 151 -7.77 -14.31 -1.04
CA VAL A 151 -7.03 -13.46 -0.11
C VAL A 151 -5.54 -13.72 -0.23
N MET A 152 -5.10 -14.98 -0.10
CA MET A 152 -3.66 -15.32 -0.11
C MET A 152 -2.99 -15.02 -1.46
N ALA A 153 -3.65 -15.32 -2.57
CA ALA A 153 -3.13 -15.02 -3.91
C ALA A 153 -3.04 -13.52 -4.18
N SER A 154 -4.05 -12.74 -3.75
CA SER A 154 -4.01 -11.28 -3.87
C SER A 154 -2.89 -10.67 -3.00
N ALA A 155 -2.70 -11.19 -1.79
CA ALA A 155 -1.65 -10.78 -0.86
C ALA A 155 -0.25 -11.11 -1.38
N ALA A 156 -0.06 -12.29 -1.96
CA ALA A 156 1.20 -12.69 -2.60
C ALA A 156 1.54 -11.75 -3.77
N THR A 157 0.55 -11.46 -4.62
CA THR A 157 0.72 -10.52 -5.74
C THR A 157 1.08 -9.11 -5.23
N PHE A 158 0.44 -8.66 -4.14
CA PHE A 158 0.72 -7.38 -3.51
C PHE A 158 2.14 -7.31 -2.93
N ALA A 159 2.61 -8.35 -2.25
CA ALA A 159 3.98 -8.41 -1.76
C ALA A 159 5.00 -8.38 -2.91
N LEU A 160 4.77 -9.17 -3.97
CA LEU A 160 5.66 -9.23 -5.13
C LEU A 160 5.70 -7.93 -5.94
N TRP A 161 4.58 -7.20 -6.04
CA TRP A 161 4.55 -5.84 -6.62
C TRP A 161 5.54 -4.91 -5.93
N HIS A 162 5.70 -5.05 -4.62
CA HIS A 162 6.49 -4.14 -3.80
C HIS A 162 7.98 -4.49 -3.75
N GLY A 163 8.45 -5.48 -4.52
CA GLY A 163 9.85 -5.94 -4.49
C GLY A 163 10.86 -4.79 -4.63
N THR A 164 10.76 -4.02 -5.71
CA THR A 164 11.67 -2.90 -5.97
C THR A 164 11.55 -1.83 -4.90
N VAL A 165 10.34 -1.37 -4.56
CA VAL A 165 10.19 -0.31 -3.55
C VAL A 165 10.65 -0.75 -2.17
N ALA A 166 10.50 -2.02 -1.80
CA ALA A 166 11.01 -2.57 -0.54
C ALA A 166 12.55 -2.52 -0.50
N ILE A 167 13.22 -2.92 -1.58
CA ILE A 167 14.68 -2.82 -1.70
C ILE A 167 15.13 -1.37 -1.53
N PHE A 168 14.56 -0.44 -2.29
CA PHE A 168 14.93 0.98 -2.23
C PHE A 168 14.62 1.60 -0.87
N THR A 169 13.48 1.25 -0.26
CA THR A 169 13.10 1.78 1.04
C THR A 169 14.11 1.35 2.09
N VAL A 170 14.40 0.06 2.19
CA VAL A 170 15.35 -0.49 3.18
C VAL A 170 16.77 0.04 2.94
N ALA A 171 17.22 0.10 1.69
CA ALA A 171 18.55 0.61 1.34
C ALA A 171 18.75 2.09 1.70
N ASN A 172 17.67 2.86 1.84
CA ASN A 172 17.70 4.27 2.24
C ASN A 172 17.34 4.46 3.73
N THR A 173 17.50 3.42 4.54
CA THR A 173 17.39 3.54 6.01
C THR A 173 18.76 3.59 6.68
N SER A 174 18.79 4.03 7.94
CA SER A 174 19.95 3.94 8.83
C SER A 174 20.21 2.52 9.37
N LEU A 175 19.61 1.48 8.79
CA LEU A 175 19.85 0.11 9.24
C LEU A 175 21.32 -0.29 9.02
N PRO A 176 21.94 -1.03 9.97
CA PRO A 176 23.24 -1.65 9.74
C PRO A 176 23.21 -2.53 8.48
N VAL A 177 24.29 -2.52 7.69
CA VAL A 177 24.39 -3.25 6.42
C VAL A 177 24.01 -4.73 6.54
N VAL A 178 24.39 -5.38 7.66
CA VAL A 178 24.08 -6.79 7.94
C VAL A 178 22.59 -7.08 8.05
N LEU A 179 21.77 -6.07 8.38
CA LEU A 179 20.32 -6.19 8.53
C LEU A 179 19.55 -5.89 7.23
N ILE A 180 20.20 -5.41 6.17
CA ILE A 180 19.51 -5.00 4.93
C ILE A 180 18.75 -6.16 4.28
N ILE A 181 19.41 -7.30 4.06
CA ILE A 181 18.76 -8.48 3.45
C ILE A 181 17.62 -9.01 4.35
N PRO A 182 17.84 -9.27 5.65
CA PRO A 182 16.76 -9.64 6.56
C PRO A 182 15.59 -8.64 6.58
N ALA A 183 15.87 -7.34 6.53
CA ALA A 183 14.85 -6.30 6.52
C ALA A 183 14.04 -6.28 5.22
N ILE A 184 14.66 -6.52 4.06
CA ILE A 184 13.94 -6.66 2.78
C ILE A 184 13.01 -7.87 2.82
N LEU A 185 13.50 -9.02 3.27
CA LEU A 185 12.67 -10.23 3.38
C LEU A 185 11.54 -10.04 4.39
N GLY A 186 11.84 -9.44 5.56
CA GLY A 186 10.85 -9.09 6.57
C GLY A 186 9.81 -8.10 6.04
N ALA A 187 10.22 -7.10 5.27
CA ALA A 187 9.31 -6.16 4.63
C ALA A 187 8.33 -6.87 3.68
N LEU A 188 8.80 -7.81 2.86
CA LEU A 188 7.93 -8.59 1.97
C LEU A 188 6.93 -9.46 2.76
N VAL A 189 7.33 -10.04 3.89
CA VAL A 189 6.43 -10.77 4.78
C VAL A 189 5.38 -9.84 5.40
N ILE A 190 5.78 -8.65 5.86
CA ILE A 190 4.86 -7.64 6.40
C ILE A 190 3.90 -7.15 5.31
N LEU A 191 4.39 -6.92 4.09
CA LEU A 191 3.57 -6.53 2.94
C LEU A 191 2.58 -7.63 2.57
N PHE A 192 2.97 -8.90 2.62
CA PHE A 192 2.05 -10.02 2.46
C PHE A 192 0.96 -10.03 3.54
N ALA A 193 1.36 -9.89 4.81
CA ALA A 193 0.42 -9.86 5.93
C ALA A 193 -0.56 -8.67 5.83
N GLY A 194 -0.05 -7.46 5.54
CA GLY A 194 -0.87 -6.28 5.27
C GLY A 194 -1.78 -6.49 4.05
N GLY A 195 -1.24 -7.09 2.99
CA GLY A 195 -1.96 -7.56 1.81
C GLY A 195 -3.21 -8.37 2.17
N ALA A 196 -3.01 -9.40 3.00
CA ALA A 196 -4.05 -10.31 3.46
C ALA A 196 -5.06 -9.62 4.39
N ILE A 197 -4.61 -8.79 5.34
CA ILE A 197 -5.48 -8.02 6.24
C ILE A 197 -6.40 -7.10 5.45
N MET A 198 -5.86 -6.37 4.48
CA MET A 198 -6.62 -5.42 3.67
C MET A 198 -7.58 -6.12 2.71
N ALA A 199 -7.20 -7.28 2.17
CA ALA A 199 -8.09 -8.13 1.38
C ALA A 199 -9.21 -8.72 2.25
N TRP A 200 -8.89 -9.17 3.46
CA TRP A 200 -9.90 -9.66 4.41
C TRP A 200 -10.85 -8.55 4.85
N LEU A 201 -10.34 -7.34 5.11
CA LEU A 201 -11.16 -6.17 5.42
C LEU A 201 -12.16 -5.88 4.31
N ARG A 202 -11.73 -5.93 3.04
CA ARG A 202 -12.61 -5.80 1.88
C ARG A 202 -13.68 -6.89 1.83
N VAL A 203 -13.32 -8.15 2.11
CA VAL A 203 -14.26 -9.28 2.13
C VAL A 203 -15.28 -9.12 3.27
N ALA A 204 -14.81 -8.83 4.48
CA ALA A 204 -15.63 -8.75 5.68
C ALA A 204 -16.61 -7.56 5.65
N THR A 205 -16.20 -6.44 5.06
CA THR A 205 -17.04 -5.23 4.99
C THR A 205 -17.87 -5.12 3.72
N GLY A 206 -17.52 -5.87 2.66
CA GLY A 206 -18.22 -5.80 1.37
C GLY A 206 -17.96 -4.53 0.56
N THR A 207 -17.11 -3.60 1.06
CA THR A 207 -16.85 -2.31 0.41
C THR A 207 -15.36 -2.04 0.23
N LEU A 208 -15.01 -1.44 -0.91
CA LEU A 208 -13.65 -0.99 -1.20
C LEU A 208 -13.23 0.19 -0.33
N LEU A 209 -14.21 0.99 0.14
CA LEU A 209 -13.95 2.16 0.96
C LEU A 209 -13.31 1.82 2.31
N ALA A 210 -13.54 0.60 2.83
CA ALA A 210 -12.87 0.15 4.04
C ALA A 210 -11.36 0.03 3.83
N SER A 211 -10.94 -0.62 2.74
CA SER A 211 -9.52 -0.75 2.42
C SER A 211 -8.89 0.58 2.01
N ILE A 212 -9.60 1.44 1.28
CA ILE A 212 -9.12 2.81 0.97
C ILE A 212 -8.87 3.62 2.24
N ALA A 213 -9.83 3.60 3.18
CA ALA A 213 -9.69 4.32 4.44
C ALA A 213 -8.55 3.75 5.31
N ALA A 214 -8.43 2.42 5.39
CA ALA A 214 -7.34 1.78 6.11
C ALA A 214 -5.96 2.12 5.52
N HIS A 215 -5.84 2.08 4.20
CA HIS A 215 -4.58 2.35 3.50
C HIS A 215 -4.16 3.81 3.69
N TRP A 216 -5.09 4.75 3.49
CA TRP A 216 -4.84 6.17 3.71
C TRP A 216 -4.44 6.47 5.16
N ALA A 217 -5.21 5.98 6.13
CA ALA A 217 -4.93 6.18 7.55
C ALA A 217 -3.58 5.57 7.95
N PHE A 218 -3.27 4.37 7.46
CA PHE A 218 -2.01 3.70 7.74
C PHE A 218 -0.82 4.53 7.24
N ASN A 219 -0.85 4.94 5.96
CA ASN A 219 0.24 5.72 5.37
C ASN A 219 0.37 7.11 6.00
N ALA A 220 -0.74 7.80 6.27
CA ALA A 220 -0.72 9.11 6.92
C ALA A 220 -0.04 9.03 8.30
N ILE A 221 -0.41 8.05 9.13
CA ILE A 221 0.16 7.87 10.47
C ILE A 221 1.62 7.44 10.41
N ILE A 222 2.00 6.56 9.47
CA ILE A 222 3.41 6.16 9.29
C ILE A 222 4.26 7.37 8.87
N LEU A 223 3.81 8.16 7.89
CA LEU A 223 4.53 9.35 7.42
C LEU A 223 4.71 10.40 8.51
N ILE A 224 3.66 10.67 9.30
CA ILE A 224 3.72 11.61 10.42
C ILE A 224 4.59 11.05 11.55
N GLY A 225 4.34 9.80 11.94
CA GLY A 225 4.93 9.16 13.12
C GLY A 225 6.39 8.74 12.95
N LEU A 226 6.87 8.50 11.73
CA LEU A 226 8.26 8.14 11.44
C LEU A 226 9.14 9.31 10.98
N ARG A 227 8.57 10.50 10.78
CA ARG A 227 9.36 11.70 10.51
C ARG A 227 10.22 12.06 11.73
N TYR A 228 11.53 12.14 11.55
CA TYR A 228 12.40 12.74 12.58
C TYR A 228 12.33 14.27 12.43
N PRO A 229 12.20 15.02 13.54
CA PRO A 229 12.45 16.46 13.49
C PRO A 229 13.85 16.68 12.93
N ARG A 230 13.98 17.59 11.95
CA ARG A 230 15.32 18.10 11.62
C ARG A 230 15.83 18.77 12.90
N ILE A 231 17.08 18.47 13.26
CA ILE A 231 17.84 19.37 14.13
C ILE A 231 18.38 20.42 13.16
N ASP A 232 17.63 21.49 12.99
CA ASP A 232 18.10 22.72 12.36
C ASP A 232 19.09 23.47 13.27
#